data_AF-A0AAP6ZZ78-F1
#
_entry.id   AF-A0AAP6ZZ78-F1
#
_cell.length_a   1.000
_cell.length_b   1.000
_cell.length_c   1.000
_cell.angle_alpha   90.00
_cell.angle_beta   90.00
_cell.angle_gamma   90.00
#
_symmetry.space_group_name_H-M   'P 1'
#
loop_
_entity.id
_entity.type
_entity.pdbx_description
1 polymer ?
#
loop_
_entity_poly.entity_id
_entity_poly.type
_entity_poly.pdbx_seq_one_letter_code
_entity_poly.pdbx_strand_id
1 'polypeptide(L)'
;MAKKPRTVYVKHSSFVEGGKRFEKIDVYKPVNVITPFHTFDRDTPESYLNDFDAAIESLMWIGSYASANLQKWKADDLKFSSSVEGAAELMTGLLEISK
;
A
#
# COMPACT_ATOMS: atom_id res chain seq x y z
N MET A 1 -21.49 -17.65 14.03
CA MET A 1 -20.15 -17.05 14.19
C MET A 1 -19.87 -16.19 12.97
N ALA A 2 -19.54 -14.91 13.12
CA ALA A 2 -19.21 -14.05 11.99
C ALA A 2 -17.86 -14.51 11.37
N LYS A 3 -17.83 -14.68 10.05
CA LYS A 3 -16.59 -15.02 9.33
C LYS A 3 -15.67 -13.80 9.36
N LYS A 4 -14.41 -13.97 9.77
CA LYS A 4 -13.42 -12.87 9.73
C LYS A 4 -13.24 -12.39 8.28
N PRO A 5 -13.18 -11.06 8.03
CA PRO A 5 -13.01 -10.52 6.69
C PRO A 5 -11.65 -10.92 6.11
N ARG A 6 -11.64 -11.36 4.86
CA ARG A 6 -10.41 -11.72 4.15
C ARG A 6 -9.75 -10.46 3.62
N THR A 7 -8.77 -9.97 4.37
CA THR A 7 -8.16 -8.66 4.13
C THR A 7 -6.88 -8.78 3.31
N VAL A 8 -6.77 -8.00 2.24
CA VAL A 8 -5.49 -7.75 1.58
C VAL A 8 -4.76 -6.66 2.34
N TYR A 9 -3.48 -6.87 2.61
CA TYR A 9 -2.64 -5.86 3.27
C TYR A 9 -1.63 -5.31 2.28
N VAL A 10 -1.50 -3.99 2.25
CA VAL A 10 -0.49 -3.26 1.49
C VAL A 10 0.43 -2.57 2.50
N LYS A 11 1.72 -2.88 2.43
CA LYS A 11 2.73 -2.27 3.30
C LYS A 11 3.69 -1.47 2.45
N HIS A 12 3.70 -0.17 2.67
CA HIS A 12 4.64 0.75 2.07
C HIS A 12 5.80 1.01 3.03
N SER A 13 7.01 1.12 2.49
CA SER A 13 8.21 1.51 3.20
C SER A 13 9.03 2.42 2.30
N SER A 14 9.51 3.53 2.85
CA SER A 14 10.29 4.54 2.14
C SER A 14 11.53 4.91 2.94
N PHE A 15 12.64 5.12 2.25
CA PHE A 15 13.86 5.67 2.81
C PHE A 15 14.63 6.47 1.74
N VAL A 16 15.49 7.39 2.19
CA VAL A 16 16.34 8.20 1.33
C VAL A 16 17.79 7.78 1.53
N GLU A 17 18.49 7.52 0.43
CA GLU A 17 19.92 7.22 0.43
C GLU A 17 20.57 7.78 -0.84
N GLY A 18 21.68 8.50 -0.70
CA GLY A 18 22.44 9.02 -1.85
C GLY A 18 21.66 9.99 -2.75
N GLY A 19 20.74 10.79 -2.20
CA GLY A 19 19.91 11.74 -2.95
C GLY A 19 18.79 11.08 -3.77
N LYS A 20 18.55 9.79 -3.56
CA LYS A 20 17.42 9.04 -4.12
C LYS A 20 16.47 8.62 -3.01
N ARG A 21 15.18 8.69 -3.29
CA ARG A 21 14.14 8.03 -2.51
C ARG A 21 13.92 6.63 -3.07
N PHE A 22 13.91 5.66 -2.18
CA PHE A 22 13.57 4.27 -2.46
C PHE A 22 12.26 3.93 -1.77
N GLU A 23 11.30 3.46 -2.54
CA GLU A 23 9.98 3.06 -2.07
C GLU A 23 9.78 1.58 -2.38
N LYS A 24 9.35 0.83 -1.37
CA LYS A 24 9.00 -0.57 -1.46
C LYS A 24 7.56 -0.76 -1.02
N ILE A 25 6.78 -1.49 -1.82
CA ILE A 25 5.38 -1.77 -1.53
C ILE A 25 5.16 -3.29 -1.60
N ASP A 26 4.89 -3.87 -0.45
CA ASP A 26 4.61 -5.30 -0.28
C ASP A 26 3.09 -5.53 -0.20
N VAL A 27 2.56 -6.39 -1.07
CA VAL A 27 1.13 -6.77 -1.10
C VAL A 27 0.96 -8.18 -0.58
N TYR A 28 0.17 -8.35 0.48
CA TYR A 28 -0.08 -9.62 1.15
C TYR A 28 -1.53 -10.08 0.92
N LYS A 29 -1.70 -11.36 0.63
CA LYS A 29 -3.03 -11.97 0.46
C LYS A 29 -3.64 -12.34 1.81
N PRO A 30 -4.98 -12.45 1.92
CA PRO A 30 -5.67 -12.74 3.18
C PRO A 30 -5.25 -14.02 3.91
N VAL A 31 -4.64 -14.96 3.20
CA VAL A 31 -4.31 -16.30 3.70
C VAL A 31 -2.85 -16.39 4.16
N ASN A 32 -1.99 -15.45 3.74
CA ASN A 32 -0.58 -15.43 4.08
C ASN A 32 -0.08 -13.99 4.23
N VAL A 33 0.10 -13.56 5.47
CA VAL A 33 0.61 -12.23 5.85
C VAL A 33 2.10 -12.23 6.20
N ILE A 34 2.77 -13.38 6.08
CA ILE A 34 4.20 -13.51 6.40
C ILE A 34 5.03 -13.22 5.16
N THR A 35 4.63 -13.76 4.01
CA THR A 35 5.33 -13.57 2.74
C THR A 35 4.51 -12.67 1.82
N PRO A 36 5.11 -11.59 1.27
CA PRO A 36 4.42 -10.78 0.29
C PRO A 36 4.07 -11.63 -0.94
N PHE A 37 2.84 -11.49 -1.41
CA PHE A 37 2.41 -12.08 -2.66
C PHE A 37 3.06 -11.38 -3.86
N HIS A 38 3.17 -10.05 -3.80
CA HIS A 38 3.91 -9.23 -4.76
C HIS A 38 4.69 -8.15 -3.99
N THR A 39 5.85 -7.79 -4.54
CA THR A 39 6.66 -6.67 -4.08
C THR A 39 6.89 -5.75 -5.27
N PHE A 40 6.70 -4.47 -5.05
CA PHE A 40 6.95 -3.42 -6.03
C PHE A 40 8.00 -2.48 -5.47
N ASP A 41 9.02 -2.20 -6.26
CA ASP A 41 10.08 -1.26 -5.91
C ASP A 41 10.02 -0.07 -6.88
N ARG A 42 10.23 1.13 -6.36
CA ARG A 42 10.32 2.38 -7.12
C ARG A 42 11.48 3.19 -6.55
N ASP A 43 12.34 3.73 -7.42
CA ASP A 43 13.30 4.75 -7.04
C ASP A 43 13.03 6.06 -7.79
N THR A 44 13.14 7.18 -7.08
CA THR A 44 12.99 8.52 -7.65
C THR A 44 14.06 9.45 -7.07
N PRO A 45 14.41 10.54 -7.76
CA PRO A 45 15.21 11.60 -7.14
C PRO A 45 14.50 12.14 -5.91
N GLU A 46 15.22 12.34 -4.79
CA GLU A 46 14.65 12.90 -3.55
C GLU A 46 13.95 14.25 -3.79
N SER A 47 14.48 15.05 -4.70
CA SER A 47 13.96 16.37 -5.06
C SER A 47 12.65 16.35 -5.86
N TYR A 48 12.18 15.18 -6.31
CA TYR A 48 11.01 15.09 -7.19
C TYR A 48 9.70 15.40 -6.46
N LEU A 49 9.54 14.86 -5.25
CA LEU A 49 8.39 15.03 -4.38
C LEU A 49 8.87 15.08 -2.93
N ASN A 50 8.08 15.62 -2.01
CA ASN A 50 8.33 15.37 -0.59
C ASN A 50 7.95 13.92 -0.23
N ASP A 51 8.36 13.45 0.95
CA ASP A 51 8.16 12.06 1.36
C ASP A 51 6.68 11.66 1.47
N PHE A 52 5.82 12.59 1.88
CA PHE A 52 4.40 12.34 2.03
C PHE A 52 3.72 12.18 0.67
N ASP A 53 3.92 13.11 -0.25
CA ASP A 53 3.32 13.07 -1.59
C ASP A 53 3.80 11.85 -2.39
N ALA A 54 5.09 11.50 -2.27
CA ALA A 54 5.63 10.28 -2.88
C ALA A 54 4.93 9.02 -2.33
N ALA A 55 4.82 8.93 -1.00
CA ALA A 55 4.15 7.80 -0.33
C ALA A 55 2.68 7.68 -0.75
N ILE A 56 1.96 8.80 -0.86
CA ILE A 56 0.56 8.81 -1.32
C ILE A 56 0.46 8.33 -2.77
N GLU A 57 1.29 8.85 -3.67
CA GLU A 57 1.29 8.43 -5.08
C GLU A 57 1.53 6.91 -5.21
N SER A 58 2.55 6.41 -4.50
CA SER A 58 2.89 5.00 -4.43
C SER A 58 1.75 4.14 -3.88
N LEU A 59 1.13 4.55 -2.78
CA LEU A 59 -0.01 3.86 -2.18
C LEU A 59 -1.27 3.92 -3.05
N MET A 60 -1.52 5.03 -3.76
CA MET A 60 -2.65 5.16 -4.70
C MET A 60 -2.52 4.21 -5.88
N TRP A 61 -1.32 4.12 -6.46
CA TRP A 61 -1.05 3.24 -7.58
C TRP A 61 -1.28 1.77 -7.18
N ILE A 62 -0.68 1.31 -6.08
CA ILE A 62 -0.85 -0.06 -5.62
C ILE A 62 -2.23 -0.32 -5.02
N GLY A 63 -2.85 0.67 -4.39
CA GLY A 63 -4.22 0.61 -3.90
C GLY A 63 -5.20 0.31 -5.04
N SER A 64 -5.04 0.98 -6.18
CA SER A 64 -5.82 0.73 -7.39
C SER A 64 -5.61 -0.69 -7.94
N TYR A 65 -4.36 -1.14 -8.02
CA TYR A 65 -4.02 -2.52 -8.41
C TYR A 65 -4.65 -3.57 -7.48
N ALA A 66 -4.50 -3.40 -6.16
CA ALA A 66 -5.02 -4.32 -5.16
C ALA A 66 -6.55 -4.35 -5.17
N SER A 67 -7.20 -3.18 -5.24
CA SER A 67 -8.65 -3.04 -5.32
C SER A 67 -9.24 -3.78 -6.53
N ALA A 68 -8.65 -3.58 -7.72
CA ALA A 68 -9.08 -4.27 -8.94
C ALA A 68 -8.97 -5.79 -8.87
N ASN A 69 -8.16 -6.33 -7.96
CA ASN A 69 -7.93 -7.77 -7.82
C ASN A 69 -8.64 -8.40 -6.61
N LEU A 70 -9.40 -7.64 -5.80
CA LEU A 70 -10.07 -8.17 -4.60
C LEU A 70 -11.00 -9.34 -4.91
N GLN A 71 -11.83 -9.23 -5.96
CA GLN A 71 -12.74 -10.30 -6.37
C GLN A 71 -11.98 -11.56 -6.78
N LYS A 72 -10.92 -11.41 -7.56
CA LYS A 72 -10.06 -12.52 -8.02
C LYS A 72 -9.40 -13.24 -6.85
N TRP A 73 -8.98 -12.49 -5.83
CA TRP A 73 -8.35 -13.05 -4.64
C TRP A 73 -9.34 -13.50 -3.57
N LYS A 74 -10.65 -13.33 -3.85
CA LYS A 74 -11.72 -13.58 -2.89
C LYS A 74 -11.41 -12.87 -1.57
N ALA A 75 -11.08 -11.59 -1.65
CA ALA A 75 -10.86 -10.71 -0.51
C ALA A 75 -12.09 -9.81 -0.32
N ASP A 76 -12.33 -9.43 0.92
CA ASP A 76 -13.49 -8.64 1.35
C ASP A 76 -13.07 -7.22 1.77
N ASP A 77 -11.78 -6.99 2.01
CA ASP A 77 -11.25 -5.72 2.53
C ASP A 77 -9.81 -5.46 2.04
N LEU A 78 -9.39 -4.20 2.10
CA LEU A 78 -8.06 -3.71 1.75
C LEU A 78 -7.56 -2.76 2.85
N LYS A 79 -6.37 -3.03 3.38
CA LYS A 79 -5.75 -2.20 4.43
C LYS A 79 -4.36 -1.75 4.03
N PHE A 80 -4.00 -0.54 4.43
CA PHE A 80 -2.70 0.05 4.19
C PHE A 80 -1.89 0.19 5.47
N SER A 81 -0.57 0.20 5.31
CA SER A 81 0.40 0.63 6.31
C SER A 81 1.54 1.32 5.57
N SER A 82 2.18 2.30 6.22
CA SER A 82 3.25 3.10 5.64
C SER A 82 4.31 3.39 6.70
N SER A 83 5.57 3.47 6.30
CA SER A 83 6.63 4.03 7.16
C SER A 83 6.61 5.56 7.20
N VAL A 84 5.86 6.20 6.30
CA VAL A 84 5.64 7.65 6.27
C VAL A 84 4.35 7.97 7.02
N GLU A 85 4.46 8.77 8.08
CA GLU A 85 3.37 9.12 9.00
C GLU A 85 2.20 9.79 8.27
N GLY A 86 0.97 9.41 8.60
CA GLY A 86 -0.26 9.97 8.04
C GLY A 86 -0.63 9.45 6.65
N ALA A 87 0.30 8.83 5.92
CA ALA A 87 0.07 8.42 4.54
C ALA A 87 -0.94 7.25 4.44
N ALA A 88 -0.86 6.28 5.38
CA ALA A 88 -1.78 5.16 5.41
C ALA A 88 -3.19 5.60 5.85
N GLU A 89 -3.28 6.49 6.84
CA GLU A 89 -4.53 7.04 7.35
C GLU A 89 -5.29 7.80 6.25
N LEU A 90 -4.59 8.66 5.50
CA LEU A 90 -5.20 9.37 4.36
C LEU A 90 -5.73 8.38 3.31
N MET A 91 -4.94 7.36 2.97
CA MET A 91 -5.33 6.35 1.98
C MET A 91 -6.53 5.52 2.41
N THR A 92 -6.61 5.15 3.69
CA THR A 92 -7.79 4.48 4.25
C THR A 92 -9.02 5.37 4.18
N GLY A 93 -8.90 6.65 4.56
CA GLY A 93 -10.00 7.61 4.45
C GLY A 93 -10.51 7.80 3.03
N LEU A 94 -9.61 7.88 2.04
CA LEU A 94 -9.98 7.97 0.62
C LEU A 94 -10.77 6.75 0.13
N LEU A 95 -10.40 5.53 0.57
CA LEU A 95 -11.15 4.33 0.21
C LEU A 95 -12.53 4.29 0.86
N GLU A 96 -12.69 4.76 2.09
CA GLU A 96 -13.98 4.76 2.77
C GLU A 96 -14.98 5.71 2.10
N ILE A 97 -14.53 6.86 1.59
CA ILE A 97 -15.38 7.81 0.84
C ILE A 97 -15.86 7.22 -0.50
N SER A 98 -15.10 6.28 -1.08
CA SER A 98 -15.40 5.67 -2.38
C SER A 98 -16.37 4.48 -2.34
N LYS A 99 -16.80 4.03 -1.15
CA LYS A 99 -17.72 2.91 -0.94
C LYS A 99 -19.17 3.38 -0.86
#